data_AF-A0A8J6DYZ8-F1
#
_entry.id   AF-A0A8J6DYZ8-F1
#
_cell.length_a   1.000
_cell.length_b   1.000
_cell.length_c   1.000
_cell.angle_alpha   90.00
_cell.angle_beta   90.00
_cell.angle_gamma   90.00
#
_symmetry.space_group_name_H-M   'P 1'
#
loop_
_entity.id
_entity.type
_entity.pdbx_description
1 polymer ?
#
loop_
_entity_poly.entity_id
_entity_poly.type
_entity_poly.pdbx_seq_one_letter_code
_entity_poly.pdbx_strand_id
1 'polypeptide(L)'
;MFGKKKKRVEISAPSNFEHRVHTGFDQHEQKFTGLPRQWQSLIEESARRPKPLVDPACITSIQPGAPKVCQHPLACSEPERPA
;
A
#
# COMPACT_ATOMS: atom_id res chain seq x y z
N MET A 1 -39.82 22.29 -18.83
CA MET A 1 -38.73 22.72 -17.93
C MET A 1 -37.54 21.81 -18.18
N PHE A 2 -36.46 22.31 -18.81
CA PHE A 2 -35.34 21.48 -19.26
C PHE A 2 -34.50 21.00 -18.05
N GLY A 3 -34.48 19.70 -17.80
CA GLY A 3 -33.62 19.08 -16.79
C GLY A 3 -32.15 19.25 -17.16
N LYS A 4 -31.36 19.85 -16.28
CA LYS A 4 -29.91 20.04 -16.48
C LYS A 4 -29.23 18.67 -16.59
N LYS A 5 -28.65 18.36 -17.76
CA LYS A 5 -27.83 17.16 -17.98
C LYS A 5 -26.60 17.22 -17.07
N LYS A 6 -26.36 16.18 -16.28
CA LYS A 6 -25.21 16.08 -15.38
C LYS A 6 -23.93 16.02 -16.21
N LYS A 7 -23.00 16.95 -15.98
CA LYS A 7 -21.68 16.89 -16.62
C LYS A 7 -20.93 15.66 -16.13
N ARG A 8 -20.31 14.94 -17.07
CA ARG A 8 -19.42 13.82 -16.78
C ARG A 8 -18.19 14.37 -16.02
N VAL A 9 -17.74 13.64 -15.01
CA VAL A 9 -16.49 13.95 -14.31
C VAL A 9 -15.34 13.57 -15.24
N GLU A 10 -14.58 14.56 -15.69
CA GLU A 10 -13.37 14.37 -16.48
C GLU A 10 -12.16 14.43 -15.53
N ILE A 11 -11.35 13.38 -15.51
CA ILE A 11 -10.10 13.31 -14.73
C ILE A 11 -8.95 13.58 -15.71
N SER A 12 -8.18 14.65 -15.48
CA SER A 12 -7.05 15.04 -16.34
C SER A 12 -5.80 14.19 -16.11
N ALA A 13 -4.77 14.41 -16.92
CA ALA A 13 -3.44 13.88 -16.65
C ALA A 13 -2.90 14.40 -15.29
N PRO A 14 -2.15 13.58 -14.53
CA PRO A 14 -1.54 14.03 -13.28
C PRO A 14 -0.48 15.10 -13.56
N SER A 15 -0.40 16.08 -12.68
CA SER A 15 0.60 17.14 -12.67
C SER A 15 1.06 17.41 -11.25
N ASN A 16 2.12 18.19 -11.05
CA ASN A 16 2.63 18.61 -9.74
C ASN A 16 2.98 17.43 -8.82
N PHE A 17 3.83 16.52 -9.31
CA PHE A 17 4.37 15.47 -8.44
C PHE A 17 5.07 16.09 -7.23
N GLU A 18 4.68 15.66 -6.04
CA GLU A 18 5.24 16.12 -4.77
C GLU A 18 5.62 14.91 -3.91
N HIS A 19 6.93 14.75 -3.69
CA HIS A 19 7.42 13.72 -2.77
C HIS A 19 7.38 14.25 -1.34
N ARG A 20 6.30 13.93 -0.62
CA ARG A 20 6.03 14.49 0.71
C ARG A 20 6.82 13.84 1.84
N VAL A 21 6.98 12.53 1.79
CA VAL A 21 7.61 11.74 2.85
C VAL A 21 8.31 10.54 2.21
N HIS A 22 9.52 10.25 2.66
CA HIS A 22 10.25 9.04 2.33
C HIS A 22 10.55 8.26 3.61
N THR A 23 10.00 7.05 3.73
CA THR A 23 10.28 6.16 4.86
C THR A 23 11.30 5.11 4.46
N GLY A 24 12.41 5.07 5.19
CA GLY A 24 13.48 4.10 5.03
C GLY A 24 13.60 3.17 6.23
N PHE A 25 14.50 2.19 6.12
CA PHE A 25 14.88 1.32 7.24
C PHE A 25 16.41 1.31 7.38
N ASP A 26 16.89 1.71 8.54
CA ASP A 26 18.29 1.64 8.90
C ASP A 26 18.60 0.23 9.43
N GLN A 27 19.43 -0.50 8.69
CA GLN A 27 19.84 -1.86 9.06
C GLN A 27 20.79 -1.91 10.25
N HIS A 28 21.57 -0.85 10.51
CA HIS A 28 22.50 -0.81 11.63
C HIS A 28 21.75 -0.60 12.94
N GLU A 29 20.83 0.37 12.96
CA GLU A 29 20.02 0.66 14.14
C GLU A 29 18.77 -0.21 14.27
N GLN A 30 18.41 -0.96 13.22
CA GLN A 30 17.15 -1.72 13.11
C GLN A 30 15.92 -0.83 13.36
N LYS A 31 15.92 0.38 12.78
CA LYS A 31 14.87 1.38 12.97
C LYS A 31 14.37 1.95 11.66
N PHE A 32 13.09 2.35 11.66
CA PHE A 32 12.51 3.09 10.55
C PHE A 32 12.88 4.58 10.63
N THR A 33 13.29 5.15 9.50
CA THR A 33 13.65 6.56 9.36
C THR A 33 12.66 7.27 8.45
N GLY A 34 12.48 8.58 8.62
CA GLY A 34 11.55 9.36 7.79
C GLY A 34 10.08 8.91 7.91
N LEU A 35 9.69 8.40 9.07
CA LEU A 35 8.29 8.07 9.35
C LEU A 35 7.44 9.34 9.43
N PRO A 36 6.20 9.33 8.88
CA PRO A 36 5.21 10.34 9.20
C PRO A 36 5.04 10.47 10.73
N ARG A 37 4.88 11.70 11.24
CA ARG A 37 4.78 11.96 12.70
C ARG A 37 3.75 11.08 13.41
N GLN A 38 2.63 10.80 12.75
CA GLN A 38 1.55 9.98 13.31
C GLN A 38 1.97 8.51 13.52
N TRP A 39 2.97 8.01 12.79
CA TRP A 39 3.40 6.61 12.83
C TRP A 39 4.51 6.34 13.84
N GLN A 40 5.24 7.38 14.25
CA GLN A 40 6.37 7.26 15.18
C GLN A 40 5.97 6.51 16.45
N SER A 41 4.91 6.97 17.13
CA SER A 41 4.43 6.34 18.37
C SER A 41 3.85 4.93 18.15
N LEU A 42 3.13 4.71 17.05
CA LEU A 42 2.48 3.43 16.77
C LEU A 42 3.49 2.32 16.55
N ILE A 43 4.55 2.61 15.78
CA ILE A 43 5.57 1.62 15.44
C ILE A 43 6.46 1.33 16.66
N GLU A 44 6.90 2.35 17.38
CA GLU A 44 7.68 2.16 18.60
C GLU A 44 6.92 1.34 19.65
N GLU A 45 5.62 1.60 19.83
CA GLU A 45 4.77 0.81 20.73
C GLU A 45 4.64 -0.64 20.27
N SER A 46 4.45 -0.87 18.96
CA SER A 46 4.34 -2.23 18.40
C SER A 46 5.64 -3.03 18.55
N ALA A 47 6.81 -2.37 18.41
CA ALA A 47 8.11 -3.01 18.54
C ALA A 47 8.44 -3.44 19.97
N ARG A 48 7.82 -2.80 20.97
CA ARG A 48 7.94 -3.17 22.39
C ARG A 48 7.06 -4.36 22.78
N ARG A 49 6.10 -4.75 21.94
CA ARG A 49 5.23 -5.89 22.25
C ARG A 49 6.08 -7.17 22.26
N PRO A 50 5.89 -8.06 23.25
CA PRO A 50 6.53 -9.37 23.23
C PRO A 50 6.20 -10.07 21.92
N LYS A 51 7.20 -10.66 21.27
CA LYS A 51 6.95 -11.52 20.11
C LYS A 51 5.96 -12.59 20.56
N PRO A 52 4.86 -12.81 19.81
CA PRO A 52 3.92 -13.85 20.17
C PRO A 52 4.67 -15.18 20.23
N LEU A 53 4.44 -15.95 21.29
CA LEU A 53 4.92 -17.33 21.37
C LEU A 53 4.14 -18.13 20.33
N VAL A 54 4.79 -18.49 19.22
CA VAL A 54 4.18 -19.28 18.15
C VAL A 54 4.61 -20.73 18.34
N ASP A 55 3.64 -21.62 18.62
CA ASP A 55 3.85 -23.06 18.60
C ASP A 55 3.70 -23.58 17.15
N PRO A 56 4.75 -24.16 16.54
CA PRO A 56 4.67 -24.75 15.21
C PRO A 56 3.61 -25.87 15.08
N ALA A 57 3.28 -26.55 16.17
CA ALA A 57 2.28 -27.62 16.19
C ALA A 57 0.82 -27.09 16.20
N CYS A 58 0.62 -25.80 16.46
CA CYS A 58 -0.70 -25.18 16.59
C CYS A 58 -0.92 -24.05 15.59
N ILE A 59 -0.63 -24.30 14.31
CA ILE A 59 -0.91 -23.35 13.23
C ILE A 59 -2.44 -23.26 13.06
N THR A 60 -2.99 -22.07 13.31
CA THR A 60 -4.40 -21.81 12.98
C THR A 60 -4.54 -21.86 11.45
N SER A 61 -5.29 -22.84 10.95
CA SER A 61 -5.55 -22.96 9.51
C SER A 61 -6.28 -21.71 9.01
N ILE A 62 -5.58 -20.89 8.24
CA ILE A 62 -6.18 -19.79 7.49
C ILE A 62 -6.77 -20.36 6.21
N GLN A 63 -8.10 -20.31 6.08
CA GLN A 63 -8.78 -20.54 4.81
C GLN A 63 -8.28 -19.49 3.82
N PRO A 64 -7.64 -19.86 2.69
CA PRO A 64 -7.37 -18.91 1.63
C PRO A 64 -8.70 -18.30 1.22
N GLY A 65 -8.87 -17.00 1.44
CA GLY A 65 -10.03 -16.30 0.92
C GLY A 65 -10.12 -16.56 -0.58
N ALA A 66 -11.33 -16.83 -1.07
CA ALA A 66 -11.57 -17.14 -2.47
C ALA A 66 -10.78 -16.17 -3.38
N PRO A 67 -10.06 -16.67 -4.40
CA PRO A 67 -9.32 -15.80 -5.30
C PRO A 67 -10.28 -14.75 -5.84
N LYS A 68 -9.97 -13.48 -5.59
CA LYS A 68 -10.68 -12.38 -6.22
C LYS A 68 -10.34 -12.49 -7.69
N VAL A 69 -11.25 -13.09 -8.46
CA VAL A 69 -11.19 -13.06 -9.92
C VAL A 69 -11.24 -11.59 -10.29
N CYS A 70 -10.09 -11.01 -10.64
CA CYS A 70 -10.02 -9.72 -11.28
C CYS A 70 -10.69 -9.88 -12.65
N GLN A 71 -12.00 -9.68 -12.71
CA GLN A 71 -12.70 -9.49 -13.97
C GLN A 71 -12.36 -8.10 -14.49
N HIS A 72 -11.15 -7.91 -15.00
CA HIS A 72 -10.80 -6.89 -15.98
C HIS A 72 -9.44 -7.24 -16.61
N PRO A 73 -9.42 -7.88 -17.78
CA PRO A 73 -8.22 -8.01 -18.59
C PRO A 73 -8.03 -6.71 -19.39
N LEU A 74 -7.29 -5.75 -18.85
CA LEU A 74 -6.73 -4.66 -19.66
C LEU A 74 -5.24 -4.49 -19.35
N ALA A 75 -4.46 -5.26 -20.10
CA ALA A 75 -3.15 -4.93 -20.66
C ALA A 75 -2.19 -4.12 -19.77
N CYS A 76 -1.32 -4.82 -19.05
CA CYS A 76 0.04 -4.33 -18.84
C CYS A 76 0.79 -4.43 -20.18
N SER A 77 0.78 -3.37 -20.99
CA SER A 77 1.69 -3.26 -22.13
C SER A 77 3.08 -2.89 -21.61
N GLU A 78 4.03 -3.81 -21.75
CA GLU A 78 5.46 -3.57 -21.58
C GLU A 78 5.92 -2.47 -22.57
N PRO A 79 6.60 -1.40 -22.15
CA PRO A 79 7.29 -0.54 -23.11
C PRO A 79 8.61 -1.20 -23.52
N GLU A 80 8.64 -1.62 -24.79
CA GLU A 80 9.80 -2.11 -25.53
C GLU A 80 11.01 -1.17 -25.39
N ARG A 81 12.18 -1.74 -25.07
CA ARG A 81 13.49 -1.03 -25.09
C ARG A 81 13.86 -0.66 -26.54
N PRO A 82 14.33 0.57 -26.80
CA PRO A 82 15.12 0.84 -27.98
C PRO A 82 16.61 0.47 -27.77
N ALA A 83 17.24 0.11 -28.88
CA ALA A 83 18.51 -0.61 -29.07
C ALA A 83 19.75 -0.11 -28.33
#